data_AF-A0A2D6E1C3-F1
#
_entry.id   AF-A0A2D6E1C3-F1
#
_cell.length_a   1.000
_cell.length_b   1.000
_cell.length_c   1.000
_cell.angle_alpha   90.00
_cell.angle_beta   90.00
_cell.angle_gamma   90.00
#
_symmetry.space_group_name_H-M   'P 1'
#
loop_
_entity.id
_entity.type
_entity.pdbx_description
1 polymer ?
#
loop_
_entity_poly.entity_id
_entity_poly.type
_entity_poly.pdbx_seq_one_letter_code
_entity_poly.pdbx_strand_id
1 'polypeptide(L)'
;MKARIKATDNLWFDVEAEQEDEVFKQIARVQEIFQHKGCGHCESPNVKFVCRFDSSGNDWLEITCQECRAKLIFGRTKKGGLVFPKIRWDQLSEKQQEQRINEKAYADKNRGYLPDRGWFIYKPIVKNN
;
A
#
# COMPACT_ATOMS: atom_id res chain seq x y z
N MET A 1 21.63 -12.89 -13.95
CA MET A 1 20.51 -13.85 -13.74
C MET A 1 19.20 -13.22 -14.15
N LYS A 2 18.28 -13.98 -14.75
CA LYS A 2 17.00 -13.48 -15.26
C LYS A 2 15.84 -14.28 -14.68
N ALA A 3 14.76 -13.61 -14.29
CA ALA A 3 13.52 -14.26 -13.88
C ALA A 3 12.30 -13.48 -14.40
N ARG A 4 11.18 -14.17 -14.56
CA ARG A 4 9.90 -13.59 -14.96
C ARG A 4 8.87 -13.84 -13.87
N ILE A 5 8.20 -12.78 -13.43
CA ILE A 5 7.25 -12.79 -12.32
C ILE A 5 5.88 -12.41 -12.85
N LYS A 6 4.89 -13.28 -12.62
CA LYS A 6 3.49 -12.95 -12.88
C LYS A 6 2.92 -12.15 -11.71
N ALA A 7 2.52 -10.89 -11.92
CA ALA A 7 1.92 -10.07 -10.87
C ALA A 7 0.39 -10.25 -10.80
N THR A 8 -0.28 -10.24 -11.95
CA THR A 8 -1.71 -10.56 -12.08
C THR A 8 -1.92 -11.46 -13.29
N ASP A 9 -3.16 -11.85 -13.57
CA ASP A 9 -3.47 -12.66 -14.76
C ASP A 9 -3.07 -12.00 -16.08
N ASN A 10 -2.95 -10.68 -16.12
CA ASN A 10 -2.63 -9.91 -17.32
C ASN A 10 -1.39 -8.99 -17.13
N LEU A 11 -0.60 -9.17 -16.06
CA LEU A 11 0.57 -8.34 -15.77
C LEU A 11 1.77 -9.21 -15.37
N TRP A 12 2.90 -9.00 -16.06
CA TRP A 12 4.17 -9.66 -15.79
C TRP A 12 5.31 -8.65 -15.70
N PHE A 13 6.33 -8.99 -14.94
CA PHE A 13 7.57 -8.25 -14.82
C PHE A 13 8.74 -9.18 -15.13
N ASP A 14 9.68 -8.69 -15.93
CA ASP A 14 10.98 -9.34 -16.12
C ASP A 14 11.98 -8.65 -15.18
N VAL A 15 12.72 -9.45 -14.42
CA VAL A 15 13.75 -8.99 -13.49
C VAL A 15 15.09 -9.56 -13.88
N GLU A 16 16.13 -8.74 -13.78
CA GLU A 16 17.49 -9.10 -14.10
C GLU A 16 18.45 -8.45 -13.10
N ALA A 17 19.38 -9.24 -12.58
CA ALA A 17 20.45 -8.78 -11.69
C ALA A 17 21.62 -9.76 -11.70
N GLU A 18 22.79 -9.32 -11.21
CA GLU A 18 23.99 -10.16 -11.18
C GLU A 18 23.99 -11.14 -9.99
N GLN A 19 23.41 -10.73 -8.86
CA GLN A 19 23.41 -11.48 -7.60
C GLN A 19 22.01 -11.90 -7.16
N GLU A 20 21.91 -13.01 -6.42
CA GLU A 20 20.63 -13.62 -6.05
C GLU A 20 19.82 -12.73 -5.11
N ASP A 21 20.49 -11.98 -4.23
CA ASP A 21 19.85 -11.07 -3.29
C ASP A 21 19.20 -9.88 -4.01
N GLU A 22 19.78 -9.41 -5.11
CA GLU A 22 19.21 -8.35 -5.95
C GLU A 22 17.98 -8.84 -6.70
N VAL A 23 18.04 -10.03 -7.30
CA VAL A 23 16.86 -10.68 -7.92
C VAL A 23 15.75 -10.86 -6.87
N PHE A 24 16.10 -11.33 -5.67
CA PHE A 24 15.16 -11.49 -4.55
C PHE A 24 14.49 -10.16 -4.18
N LYS A 25 15.25 -9.07 -4.04
CA LYS A 25 14.72 -7.73 -3.73
C LYS A 25 13.74 -7.27 -4.81
N GLN A 26 14.07 -7.47 -6.10
CA GLN A 26 13.17 -7.10 -7.20
C GLN A 26 11.89 -7.95 -7.20
N ILE A 27 11.99 -9.26 -6.95
CA ILE A 27 10.84 -10.15 -6.81
C ILE A 27 9.95 -9.68 -5.66
N ALA A 28 10.51 -9.52 -4.47
CA ALA A 28 9.78 -9.10 -3.28
C ALA A 28 9.03 -7.78 -3.53
N ARG A 29 9.63 -6.83 -4.27
CA ARG A 29 8.96 -5.58 -4.62
C ARG A 29 7.77 -5.75 -5.55
N VAL A 30 7.89 -6.59 -6.57
CA VAL A 30 6.75 -6.88 -7.46
C VAL A 30 5.61 -7.48 -6.65
N GLN A 31 5.91 -8.42 -5.75
CA GLN A 31 4.91 -9.07 -4.93
C GLN A 31 4.24 -8.10 -3.94
N GLU A 32 5.03 -7.28 -3.26
CA GLU A 32 4.56 -6.34 -2.24
C GLU A 32 3.65 -5.24 -2.82
N ILE A 33 3.92 -4.79 -4.05
CA ILE A 33 3.20 -3.67 -4.68
C ILE A 33 2.09 -4.16 -5.62
N PHE A 34 2.30 -5.24 -6.37
CA PHE A 34 1.40 -5.63 -7.46
C PHE A 34 0.66 -6.95 -7.23
N GLN A 35 1.02 -7.77 -6.25
CA GLN A 35 0.36 -9.06 -5.96
C GLN A 35 -0.59 -9.01 -4.76
N HIS A 36 -1.50 -8.04 -4.74
CA HIS A 36 -2.56 -8.02 -3.73
C HIS A 36 -3.68 -8.99 -4.10
N LYS A 37 -3.87 -10.06 -3.32
CA LYS A 37 -4.91 -11.08 -3.55
C LYS A 37 -6.35 -10.55 -3.41
N GLY A 38 -6.52 -9.45 -2.68
CA GLY A 38 -7.80 -8.83 -2.43
C GLY A 38 -7.71 -7.72 -1.38
N CYS A 39 -8.85 -7.15 -1.05
CA CYS A 39 -8.97 -6.13 -0.02
C CYS A 39 -8.59 -6.68 1.35
N GLY A 40 -7.72 -5.99 2.10
CA GLY A 40 -7.37 -6.40 3.46
C GLY A 40 -8.52 -6.27 4.47
N HIS A 41 -9.59 -5.55 4.12
CA HIS A 41 -10.75 -5.30 4.98
C HIS A 41 -11.93 -6.25 4.71
N CYS A 42 -12.36 -6.41 3.45
CA CYS A 42 -13.51 -7.25 3.09
C CYS A 42 -13.15 -8.48 2.24
N GLU A 43 -11.86 -8.73 2.00
CA GLU A 43 -11.33 -9.87 1.25
C GLU A 43 -11.71 -9.96 -0.24
N SER A 44 -12.55 -9.05 -0.75
CA SER A 44 -12.92 -9.03 -2.16
C SER A 44 -11.68 -8.91 -3.07
N PRO A 45 -11.57 -9.73 -4.13
CA PRO A 45 -10.50 -9.64 -5.12
C PRO A 45 -10.65 -8.41 -6.04
N ASN A 46 -11.80 -7.74 -6.01
CA ASN A 46 -12.11 -6.61 -6.88
C ASN A 46 -11.44 -5.32 -6.36
N VAL A 47 -10.15 -5.18 -6.64
CA VAL A 47 -9.32 -4.05 -6.24
C VAL A 47 -8.73 -3.34 -7.46
N LYS A 48 -8.60 -2.02 -7.38
CA LYS A 48 -8.10 -1.19 -8.48
C LYS A 48 -6.95 -0.30 -8.03
N PHE A 49 -5.85 -0.32 -8.78
CA PHE A 49 -4.76 0.63 -8.64
C PHE A 49 -5.23 2.02 -9.10
N VAL A 50 -4.97 3.04 -8.28
CA VAL A 50 -5.34 4.43 -8.52
C VAL A 50 -4.10 5.29 -8.31
N CYS A 51 -3.79 6.10 -9.31
CA CYS A 51 -2.81 7.18 -9.22
C CYS A 51 -3.55 8.51 -9.40
N ARG A 52 -3.32 9.46 -8.51
CA ARG A 52 -3.81 10.84 -8.64
C ARG A 52 -2.64 11.79 -8.55
N PHE A 53 -2.67 12.87 -9.31
CA PHE A 53 -1.66 13.91 -9.25
C PHE A 53 -2.26 15.13 -8.56
N ASP A 54 -1.51 15.74 -7.64
CA ASP A 54 -1.83 17.08 -7.16
C ASP A 54 -1.17 18.15 -8.04
N SER A 55 -1.66 19.39 -7.92
CA SER A 55 -1.12 20.55 -8.65
C SER A 55 0.31 20.91 -8.25
N SER A 56 0.84 20.29 -7.20
CA SER A 56 2.19 20.48 -6.68
C SER A 56 3.16 19.39 -7.18
N GLY A 57 2.71 18.50 -8.07
CA GLY A 57 3.54 17.46 -8.68
C GLY A 57 3.74 16.21 -7.80
N ASN A 58 3.03 16.10 -6.68
CA ASN A 58 3.01 14.86 -5.91
C ASN A 58 1.99 13.90 -6.52
N ASP A 59 2.33 12.62 -6.55
CA ASP A 59 1.41 11.56 -6.86
C ASP A 59 0.95 10.81 -5.61
N TRP A 60 -0.33 10.49 -5.63
CA TRP A 60 -0.99 9.70 -4.62
C TRP A 60 -1.28 8.33 -5.20
N LEU A 61 -0.48 7.36 -4.76
CA LEU A 61 -0.61 5.97 -5.14
C LEU A 61 -1.45 5.24 -4.09
N GLU A 62 -2.58 4.68 -4.52
CA GLU A 62 -3.47 3.89 -3.66
C GLU A 62 -4.03 2.69 -4.42
N ILE A 63 -4.42 1.66 -3.68
CA ILE A 63 -5.29 0.60 -4.18
C ILE A 63 -6.64 0.77 -3.50
N THR A 64 -7.71 0.77 -4.27
CA THR A 64 -9.09 0.93 -3.76
C THR A 64 -9.90 -0.33 -4.04
N CYS A 65 -10.53 -0.87 -3.00
CA CYS A 65 -11.53 -1.92 -3.15
C CYS A 65 -12.78 -1.36 -3.81
N GLN A 66 -13.27 -2.04 -4.84
CA GLN A 66 -14.48 -1.61 -5.56
C GLN A 66 -15.77 -2.00 -4.81
N GLU A 67 -15.70 -2.91 -3.84
CA GLU A 67 -16.85 -3.35 -3.04
C GLU A 67 -17.03 -2.49 -1.78
N CYS A 68 -16.08 -2.51 -0.84
CA CYS A 68 -16.21 -1.83 0.45
C CYS A 68 -15.59 -0.43 0.47
N ARG A 69 -14.99 0.02 -0.64
CA ARG A 69 -14.31 1.33 -0.77
C ARG A 69 -13.10 1.52 0.15
N ALA A 70 -12.67 0.48 0.88
CA ALA A 70 -11.42 0.52 1.64
C ALA A 70 -10.22 0.73 0.72
N LYS A 71 -9.19 1.36 1.26
CA LYS A 71 -8.00 1.79 0.54
C LYS A 71 -6.74 1.30 1.22
N LEU A 72 -5.76 0.89 0.43
CA LEU A 72 -4.37 0.76 0.85
C LEU A 72 -3.56 1.89 0.21
N ILE A 73 -2.94 2.72 1.04
CA ILE A 73 -2.16 3.87 0.61
C ILE A 73 -0.67 3.53 0.56
N PHE A 74 0.05 4.13 -0.37
CA PHE A 74 1.48 3.89 -0.53
C PHE A 74 2.29 5.14 -0.18
N GLY A 75 3.44 4.91 0.44
CA GLY A 75 4.48 5.90 0.63
C GLY A 75 5.59 5.74 -0.41
N ARG A 76 6.51 6.72 -0.43
CA ARG A 76 7.73 6.68 -1.22
C ARG A 76 8.95 6.84 -0.35
N THR A 77 10.00 6.08 -0.64
CA THR A 77 11.30 6.26 0.01
C THR A 77 11.93 7.56 -0.46
N LYS A 78 12.54 8.32 0.45
CA LYS A 78 13.25 9.57 0.10
C LYS A 78 14.40 9.30 -0.88
N LYS A 79 15.13 8.20 -0.66
CA LYS A 79 16.22 7.74 -1.53
C LYS A 79 15.67 6.70 -2.51
N GLY A 80 15.87 6.92 -3.81
CA GLY A 80 15.50 5.97 -4.87
C GLY A 80 14.03 5.95 -5.27
N GLY A 81 13.15 6.72 -4.60
CA GLY A 81 11.75 6.90 -5.02
C GLY A 81 10.91 5.62 -5.00
N LEU A 82 11.36 4.57 -4.31
CA LEU A 82 10.67 3.28 -4.28
C LEU A 82 9.36 3.41 -3.50
N VAL A 83 8.32 2.77 -4.03
CA VAL A 83 6.99 2.78 -3.43
C VAL A 83 6.87 1.64 -2.41
N PHE A 84 6.14 1.86 -1.32
CA PHE A 84 5.84 0.83 -0.32
C PHE A 84 4.45 1.03 0.29
N PRO A 85 3.70 -0.04 0.60
CA PRO A 85 2.41 0.08 1.27
C PRO A 85 2.60 0.58 2.70
N LYS A 86 1.81 1.57 3.12
CA LYS A 86 1.84 2.05 4.51
C LYS A 86 0.97 1.15 5.38
N ILE A 87 1.60 0.14 5.96
CA ILE A 87 0.97 -0.88 6.82
C ILE A 87 1.31 -0.70 8.30
N ARG A 88 2.11 0.32 8.64
CA ARG A 88 2.48 0.66 10.02
C ARG A 88 2.15 2.09 10.37
N TRP A 89 1.88 2.33 11.66
CA TRP A 89 1.52 3.63 12.22
C TRP A 89 2.59 4.70 11.98
N ASP A 90 3.86 4.35 12.14
CA ASP A 90 5.01 5.24 11.95
C ASP A 90 5.27 5.63 10.49
N GLN A 91 4.61 4.96 9.54
CA GLN A 91 4.68 5.29 8.11
C GLN A 91 3.64 6.33 7.69
N LEU A 92 2.62 6.56 8.52
CA LEU A 92 1.55 7.53 8.27
C LEU A 92 2.06 8.96 8.47
N SER A 93 1.63 9.90 7.63
CA SER A 93 1.81 11.33 7.91
C SER A 93 0.91 11.77 9.07
N GLU A 94 1.17 12.93 9.67
CA GLU A 94 0.36 13.48 10.78
C GLU A 94 -1.13 13.51 10.42
N LYS A 95 -1.48 14.06 9.25
CA LYS A 95 -2.88 14.06 8.75
C LYS A 95 -3.48 12.65 8.63
N GLN A 96 -2.68 11.67 8.24
CA GLN A 96 -3.15 10.27 8.13
C GLN A 96 -3.33 9.64 9.52
N GLN A 97 -2.45 9.96 10.48
CA GLN A 97 -2.58 9.52 11.87
C GLN A 97 -3.83 10.13 12.53
N GLU A 98 -4.11 11.41 12.29
CA GLU A 98 -5.34 12.07 12.76
C GLU A 98 -6.60 11.39 12.22
N GLN A 99 -6.64 11.11 10.91
CA GLN A 99 -7.76 10.41 10.27
C GLN A 99 -7.96 8.98 10.77
N ARG A 100 -6.86 8.32 11.17
CA ARG A 100 -6.83 6.93 11.62
C ARG A 100 -6.63 6.81 13.13
N ILE A 101 -6.94 7.84 13.91
CA ILE A 101 -6.63 7.89 15.34
C ILE A 101 -7.18 6.70 16.14
N ASN A 102 -8.35 6.19 15.72
CA ASN A 102 -8.99 5.03 16.34
C ASN A 102 -8.19 3.73 16.18
N GLU A 103 -7.23 3.68 15.25
CA GLU A 103 -6.37 2.52 15.01
C GLU A 103 -5.09 2.56 15.86
N LYS A 104 -4.80 3.68 16.55
CA LYS A 104 -3.58 3.84 17.33
C LYS A 104 -3.44 2.77 18.41
N ALA A 105 -4.51 2.52 19.16
CA ALA A 105 -4.50 1.51 20.23
C ALA A 105 -4.23 0.10 19.69
N TYR A 106 -4.70 -0.21 18.48
CA TYR A 106 -4.36 -1.47 17.81
C TYR A 106 -2.88 -1.50 17.45
N ALA A 107 -2.36 -0.44 16.82
CA ALA A 107 -0.97 -0.37 16.40
C ALA A 107 -0.01 -0.50 17.58
N ASP A 108 -0.28 0.17 18.70
CA ASP A 108 0.56 0.12 19.90
C ASP A 108 0.63 -1.32 20.47
N LYS A 109 -0.46 -2.10 20.38
CA LYS A 109 -0.49 -3.53 20.78
C LYS A 109 0.14 -4.47 19.74
N ASN A 110 0.21 -4.06 18.48
CA ASN A 110 0.65 -4.88 17.36
C ASN A 110 2.00 -4.42 16.78
N ARG A 111 2.93 -3.98 17.64
CA ARG A 111 4.30 -3.58 17.25
C ARG A 111 4.31 -2.53 16.13
N GLY A 112 3.32 -1.64 16.12
CA GLY A 112 3.12 -0.56 15.15
C GLY A 112 2.35 -0.96 13.89
N TYR A 113 1.98 -2.24 13.69
CA TYR A 113 1.20 -2.65 12.52
C TYR A 113 -0.25 -2.17 12.60
N LEU A 114 -0.75 -1.65 11.49
CA LEU A 114 -2.13 -1.21 11.34
C LEU A 114 -3.06 -2.42 11.17
N PRO A 115 -4.36 -2.30 11.56
CA PRO A 115 -5.34 -3.35 11.28
C PRO A 115 -5.49 -3.58 9.78
N ASP A 116 -6.09 -4.71 9.41
CA ASP A 116 -6.45 -5.04 8.02
C ASP A 116 -5.29 -4.91 7.03
N ARG A 117 -4.06 -5.16 7.50
CA ARG A 117 -2.82 -5.00 6.71
C ARG A 117 -2.69 -3.60 6.10
N GLY A 118 -3.13 -2.58 6.84
CA GLY A 118 -3.06 -1.17 6.44
C GLY A 118 -4.26 -0.67 5.63
N TRP A 119 -5.18 -1.55 5.21
CA TRP A 119 -6.41 -1.16 4.52
C TRP A 119 -7.35 -0.42 5.46
N PHE A 120 -7.98 0.64 4.98
CA PHE A 120 -8.90 1.45 5.79
C PHE A 120 -9.98 2.12 4.94
N ILE A 121 -11.13 2.38 5.53
CA ILE A 121 -12.20 3.18 4.92
C ILE A 121 -12.07 4.61 5.44
N TYR A 122 -12.03 5.58 4.53
CA TYR A 122 -12.02 6.99 4.91
C TYR A 122 -13.35 7.35 5.57
N LYS A 123 -13.32 7.67 6.87
CA LYS A 123 -14.47 8.23 7.57
C LYS A 123 -14.39 9.75 7.48
N PRO A 124 -15.36 10.44 6.85
CA PRO A 124 -15.37 11.89 6.89
C PRO A 124 -15.42 12.36 8.34
N ILE A 125 -14.60 13.37 8.67
CA ILE A 125 -14.64 14.00 9.99
C ILE A 125 -16.00 14.71 10.09
N VAL A 126 -16.93 14.13 10.84
CA VAL A 126 -18.17 14.81 11.22
C VAL A 126 -17.75 15.88 12.23
N LYS A 127 -17.62 17.13 11.79
CA LYS A 127 -17.58 18.25 12.72
C LYS A 127 -18.98 18.36 13.31
N ASN A 128 -19.13 18.01 14.58
CA ASN A 128 -20.35 18.38 15.31
C ASN A 128 -20.38 19.91 15.33
N ASN A 129 -21.34 20.50 14.60
CA ASN A 129 -21.71 21.91 14.75
C ASN A 129 -22.41 22.12 16.09
#